data_AF-A0A938UVD3-F1
#
_entry.id   AF-A0A938UVD3-F1
#
_cell.length_a   1.000
_cell.length_b   1.000
_cell.length_c   1.000
_cell.angle_alpha   90.00
_cell.angle_beta   90.00
_cell.angle_gamma   90.00
#
_symmetry.space_group_name_H-M   'P 1'
#
loop_
_entity.id
_entity.type
_entity.pdbx_description
1 polymer ?
#
loop_
_entity_poly.entity_id
_entity_poly.type
_entity_poly.pdbx_seq_one_letter_code
_entity_poly.pdbx_strand_id
1 'polypeptide(L)'
;VVNAAGIWAPEIGKMVGVSIPLVPMEHQYIITKPIEGVKRGMATMRDPDLLVYFREEVGGLIMGGYEHNPIPWALDGIPRDFTKTLLKSNYEHFEPLSNLAMKRVPAIGDAEIVTLLNGPEAFTSDGDFIMGEAPEVKNYFVAAGFCAHGIAAAGGVGKMMAEWIIEGAPSLDIWRLDIRRLGAHHASQRYALDRSIEVYAHHYSMSWPYEEMLSARPLRTSPLYGRLKSMRAVFGEKSGWERPNWFAPKGVAPKDKLGFGLPNWFEHVAKEHETVRTKAGIIDQTSFGKIEIKGPGALPLLQKITDNQMDKPLGSVTYTQMLNKKGGIECDLSVSRIGQDHFYLVTGTAFIKHDLSWIQKHLPDKGASVFVTDITSGRACLTLCGPKSRDILKQITKEDISDKGFPYMTCKQISIGYAPVLALRITYVGELGWELHMPMEHALYVYDQLWEAGQPFGLANVGYRAIDSLRLEKGYRYWSGDISPEYTPFEAGLGFCVKMDKGDFIGRESLLAQKEKGISRKLCCLTIDSGPLMPVGKEAILDGDKVVGIVTSGGYGHTIQKPIAYGYLPLPYSEPKTRLQIEVAAKRYQAVVEKEPIYDPQNLKVKQ
;
A
#
# COMPACT_ATOMS: atom_id res chain seq x y z
N VAL A 1 0.35 24.74 -13.16
CA VAL A 1 0.04 24.05 -14.43
C VAL A 1 -0.70 22.77 -14.10
N VAL A 2 -1.72 22.38 -14.87
CA VAL A 2 -2.39 21.07 -14.75
C VAL A 2 -2.22 20.33 -16.07
N ASN A 3 -1.49 19.22 -16.07
CA ASN A 3 -1.34 18.32 -17.20
C ASN A 3 -2.50 17.32 -17.21
N ALA A 4 -3.53 17.66 -18.00
CA ALA A 4 -4.68 16.82 -18.29
C ALA A 4 -4.72 16.41 -19.78
N ALA A 5 -3.53 16.25 -20.40
CA ALA A 5 -3.38 16.07 -21.84
C ALA A 5 -3.63 14.63 -22.33
N GLY A 6 -4.40 13.81 -21.59
CA GLY A 6 -4.73 12.43 -21.99
C GLY A 6 -3.49 11.60 -22.35
N ILE A 7 -3.49 10.97 -23.52
CA ILE A 7 -2.37 10.18 -24.06
C ILE A 7 -1.08 11.00 -24.26
N TRP A 8 -1.15 12.32 -24.40
CA TRP A 8 0.01 13.21 -24.53
C TRP A 8 0.63 13.59 -23.19
N ALA A 9 0.04 13.23 -22.06
CA ALA A 9 0.54 13.63 -20.75
C ALA A 9 2.02 13.28 -20.52
N PRO A 10 2.56 12.10 -20.93
CA PRO A 10 3.99 11.79 -20.81
C PRO A 10 4.89 12.77 -21.58
N GLU A 11 4.52 13.16 -22.79
CA GLU A 11 5.31 14.10 -23.60
C GLU A 11 5.35 15.48 -22.96
N ILE A 12 4.21 15.95 -22.44
CA ILE A 12 4.12 17.22 -21.70
C ILE A 12 4.88 17.15 -20.37
N GLY A 13 4.88 16.00 -19.69
CA GLY A 13 5.66 15.77 -18.46
C GLY A 13 7.17 15.85 -18.70
N LYS A 14 7.65 15.24 -19.78
CA LYS A 14 9.07 15.26 -20.20
C LYS A 14 9.61 16.67 -20.39
N MET A 15 8.78 17.63 -20.83
CA MET A 15 9.19 19.04 -20.99
C MET A 15 9.69 19.69 -19.70
N VAL A 16 9.29 19.17 -18.54
CA VAL A 16 9.63 19.72 -17.21
C VAL A 16 10.26 18.67 -16.28
N GLY A 17 10.63 17.50 -16.80
CA GLY A 17 11.24 16.43 -16.01
C GLY A 17 10.28 15.66 -15.09
N VAL A 18 8.98 15.71 -15.34
CA VAL A 18 7.96 14.94 -14.60
C VAL A 18 7.69 13.63 -15.33
N SER A 19 7.82 12.51 -14.62
CA SER A 19 7.54 11.17 -15.15
C SER A 19 6.08 10.79 -14.98
N ILE A 20 5.38 10.51 -16.08
CA ILE A 20 3.97 10.06 -16.09
C ILE A 20 3.92 8.72 -16.84
N PRO A 21 3.87 7.57 -16.14
CA PRO A 21 3.97 6.25 -16.74
C PRO A 21 2.63 5.75 -17.28
N LEU A 22 2.26 6.22 -18.47
CA LEU A 22 1.13 5.68 -19.23
C LEU A 22 1.53 5.26 -20.63
N VAL A 23 0.80 4.28 -21.16
CA VAL A 23 0.98 3.69 -22.49
C VAL A 23 -0.35 3.76 -23.22
N PRO A 24 -0.42 4.40 -24.40
CA PRO A 24 -1.59 4.31 -25.26
C PRO A 24 -1.80 2.87 -25.75
N MET A 25 -3.02 2.36 -25.65
CA MET A 25 -3.44 1.05 -26.14
C MET A 25 -4.58 1.23 -27.14
N GLU A 26 -4.63 0.38 -28.17
CA GLU A 26 -5.80 0.30 -29.04
C GLU A 26 -7.00 -0.22 -28.26
N HIS A 27 -8.17 0.39 -28.45
CA HIS A 27 -9.44 -0.08 -27.89
C HIS A 27 -10.54 0.04 -28.93
N GLN A 28 -11.29 -1.05 -29.14
CA GLN A 28 -12.23 -1.17 -30.24
C GLN A 28 -13.67 -1.43 -29.79
N TYR A 29 -14.63 -0.84 -30.50
CA TYR A 29 -16.05 -1.15 -30.34
C TYR A 29 -16.84 -0.91 -31.63
N ILE A 30 -17.88 -1.72 -31.85
CA ILE A 30 -18.82 -1.55 -32.95
C ILE A 30 -20.01 -0.69 -32.54
N ILE A 31 -20.61 -0.02 -33.52
CA ILE A 31 -21.93 0.60 -33.43
C ILE A 31 -22.82 -0.10 -34.46
N THR A 32 -23.98 -0.59 -34.05
CA THR A 32 -24.94 -1.23 -34.96
C THR A 32 -26.03 -0.27 -35.41
N LYS A 33 -26.71 -0.62 -36.51
CA LYS A 33 -28.02 -0.08 -36.85
C LYS A 33 -29.07 -0.51 -35.80
N PRO A 34 -30.29 0.06 -35.86
CA PRO A 34 -31.36 -0.38 -34.97
C PRO A 34 -31.58 -1.89 -35.00
N ILE A 35 -31.68 -2.50 -33.82
CA ILE A 35 -31.92 -3.94 -33.64
C ILE A 35 -33.31 -4.10 -33.03
N GLU A 36 -34.12 -5.02 -33.55
CA GLU A 36 -35.45 -5.29 -33.00
C GLU A 36 -35.36 -5.64 -31.50
N GLY A 37 -36.21 -5.00 -30.69
CA GLY A 37 -36.25 -5.18 -29.24
C GLY A 37 -35.31 -4.28 -28.44
N VAL A 38 -34.33 -3.62 -29.08
CA VAL A 38 -33.49 -2.62 -28.42
C VAL A 38 -34.24 -1.30 -28.30
N LYS A 39 -34.38 -0.81 -27.07
CA LYS A 39 -35.18 0.39 -26.75
C LYS A 39 -34.33 1.46 -26.09
N ARG A 40 -34.64 2.72 -26.41
CA ARG A 40 -34.00 3.87 -25.76
C ARG A 40 -34.14 3.78 -24.24
N GLY A 41 -33.03 3.98 -23.53
CA GLY A 41 -33.00 3.93 -22.07
C GLY A 41 -32.83 2.53 -21.48
N MET A 42 -32.50 1.52 -22.31
CA MET A 42 -32.00 0.24 -21.80
C MET A 42 -30.75 0.43 -20.95
N ALA A 43 -30.62 -0.41 -19.92
CA ALA A 43 -29.44 -0.39 -19.05
C ALA A 43 -28.17 -0.70 -19.85
N THR A 44 -27.06 -0.07 -19.47
CA THR A 44 -25.74 -0.51 -19.92
C THR A 44 -25.46 -1.89 -19.32
N MET A 45 -24.95 -2.81 -20.14
CA MET A 45 -24.68 -4.19 -19.75
C MET A 45 -23.18 -4.45 -19.82
N ARG A 46 -22.68 -5.29 -18.91
CA ARG A 46 -21.32 -5.83 -18.95
C ARG A 46 -21.41 -7.32 -18.67
N ASP A 47 -20.61 -8.10 -19.37
CA ASP A 47 -20.39 -9.51 -19.13
C ASP A 47 -18.89 -9.77 -19.02
N PRO A 48 -18.30 -9.61 -17.82
CA PRO A 48 -16.87 -9.80 -17.62
C PRO A 48 -16.40 -11.23 -17.94
N ASP A 49 -17.26 -12.25 -17.76
CA ASP A 49 -16.92 -13.65 -18.08
C ASP A 49 -16.70 -13.86 -19.58
N LEU A 50 -17.35 -13.04 -20.41
CA LEU A 50 -17.20 -13.02 -21.86
C LEU A 50 -16.45 -11.80 -22.38
N LEU A 51 -15.86 -11.02 -21.48
CA LEU A 51 -15.02 -9.85 -21.75
C LEU A 51 -15.70 -8.69 -22.49
N VAL A 52 -17.03 -8.61 -22.51
CA VAL A 52 -17.79 -7.67 -23.38
C VAL A 52 -18.69 -6.72 -22.60
N TYR A 53 -18.99 -5.57 -23.19
CA TYR A 53 -19.96 -4.61 -22.72
C TYR A 53 -20.88 -4.14 -23.85
N PHE A 54 -22.06 -3.68 -23.47
CA PHE A 54 -23.07 -3.17 -24.38
C PHE A 54 -23.71 -1.89 -23.85
N ARG A 55 -24.02 -0.96 -24.74
CA ARG A 55 -24.82 0.22 -24.44
C ARG A 55 -25.78 0.48 -25.59
N GLU A 56 -27.01 0.88 -25.29
CA GLU A 56 -27.94 1.33 -26.33
C GLU A 56 -27.41 2.60 -27.02
N GLU A 57 -27.59 2.64 -28.34
CA GLU A 57 -27.24 3.78 -29.20
C GLU A 57 -28.22 3.88 -30.36
N VAL A 58 -29.15 4.84 -30.31
CA VAL A 58 -30.14 5.16 -31.36
C VAL A 58 -30.95 3.92 -31.80
N GLY A 59 -31.40 3.12 -30.83
CA GLY A 59 -32.13 1.88 -31.07
C GLY A 59 -31.27 0.71 -31.54
N GLY A 60 -29.96 0.90 -31.73
CA GLY A 60 -28.96 -0.15 -31.90
C GLY A 60 -28.11 -0.33 -30.63
N LEU A 61 -26.98 -1.02 -30.77
CA LEU A 61 -26.03 -1.25 -29.69
C LEU A 61 -24.64 -0.75 -30.05
N ILE A 62 -23.98 -0.13 -29.07
CA ILE A 62 -22.53 -0.13 -28.96
C ILE A 62 -22.13 -1.46 -28.31
N MET A 63 -21.17 -2.17 -28.91
CA MET A 63 -20.55 -3.36 -28.33
C MET A 63 -19.03 -3.23 -28.40
N GLY A 64 -18.37 -3.35 -27.25
CA GLY A 64 -16.91 -3.46 -27.15
C GLY A 64 -16.51 -4.44 -26.07
N GLY A 65 -15.21 -4.62 -25.88
CA GLY A 65 -14.69 -5.53 -24.87
C GLY A 65 -13.20 -5.32 -24.63
N TYR A 66 -12.62 -6.10 -23.72
CA TYR A 66 -11.19 -6.06 -23.40
C TYR A 66 -10.57 -7.43 -23.65
N GLU A 67 -9.85 -7.57 -24.76
CA GLU A 67 -9.13 -8.79 -25.12
C GLU A 67 -7.90 -9.05 -24.24
N HIS A 68 -7.47 -10.31 -24.17
CA HIS A 68 -6.27 -10.69 -23.40
C HIS A 68 -4.95 -10.40 -24.12
N ASN A 69 -4.99 -9.94 -25.37
CA ASN A 69 -3.83 -9.69 -26.22
C ASN A 69 -3.80 -8.23 -26.73
N PRO A 70 -3.79 -7.22 -25.83
CA PRO A 70 -3.86 -5.81 -26.21
C PRO A 70 -2.73 -5.38 -27.14
N ILE A 71 -3.03 -4.39 -27.99
CA ILE A 71 -2.07 -3.80 -28.91
C ILE A 71 -1.64 -2.42 -28.38
N PRO A 72 -0.37 -2.23 -27.98
CA PRO A 72 0.15 -0.92 -27.61
C PRO A 72 0.33 -0.04 -28.85
N TRP A 73 0.16 1.27 -28.66
CA TRP A 73 0.28 2.26 -29.72
C TRP A 73 1.25 3.39 -29.34
N ALA A 74 1.83 4.01 -30.36
CA ALA A 74 2.66 5.22 -30.25
C ALA A 74 3.79 5.15 -29.20
N LEU A 75 4.48 4.02 -29.08
CA LEU A 75 5.61 3.86 -28.15
C LEU A 75 6.75 4.84 -28.44
N ASP A 76 6.98 5.19 -29.70
CA ASP A 76 8.03 6.14 -30.10
C ASP A 76 7.56 7.61 -30.11
N GLY A 77 6.35 7.87 -29.61
CA GLY A 77 5.73 9.19 -29.57
C GLY A 77 4.48 9.29 -30.44
N ILE A 78 3.59 10.20 -30.05
CA ILE A 78 2.31 10.40 -30.73
C ILE A 78 2.51 11.40 -31.88
N PRO A 79 2.01 11.10 -33.10
CA PRO A 79 2.06 12.06 -34.21
C PRO A 79 1.41 13.39 -33.82
N ARG A 80 2.09 14.51 -34.10
CA ARG A 80 1.65 15.85 -33.67
C ARG A 80 0.32 16.29 -34.29
N ASP A 81 -0.01 15.75 -35.45
CA ASP A 81 -1.23 16.01 -36.21
C ASP A 81 -2.39 15.07 -35.82
N PHE A 82 -2.16 14.12 -34.90
CA PHE A 82 -3.20 13.21 -34.41
C PHE A 82 -4.25 13.97 -33.59
N THR A 83 -5.25 14.53 -34.28
CA THR A 83 -6.30 15.35 -33.68
C THR A 83 -7.63 14.98 -34.29
N LYS A 84 -8.65 14.70 -33.45
CA LYS A 84 -9.98 14.23 -33.90
C LYS A 84 -9.89 13.05 -34.90
N THR A 85 -8.87 12.21 -34.75
CA THR A 85 -8.55 11.09 -35.63
C THR A 85 -8.71 9.78 -34.86
N LEU A 86 -9.09 8.73 -35.56
CA LEU A 86 -9.18 7.37 -35.04
C LEU A 86 -8.06 6.52 -35.64
N LEU A 87 -7.72 5.44 -34.95
CA LEU A 87 -6.81 4.43 -35.48
C LEU A 87 -7.52 3.60 -36.56
N LYS A 88 -6.73 2.90 -37.37
CA LYS A 88 -7.28 1.96 -38.34
C LYS A 88 -7.97 0.82 -37.60
N SER A 89 -9.24 0.57 -37.91
CA SER A 89 -9.99 -0.55 -37.34
C SER A 89 -9.37 -1.88 -37.74
N ASN A 90 -9.31 -2.81 -36.78
CA ASN A 90 -8.75 -4.14 -36.93
C ASN A 90 -9.83 -5.19 -36.62
N TYR A 91 -10.53 -5.62 -37.67
CA TYR A 91 -11.63 -6.57 -37.57
C TYR A 91 -11.16 -7.96 -37.12
N GLU A 92 -10.00 -8.43 -37.59
CA GLU A 92 -9.42 -9.72 -37.19
C GLU A 92 -9.14 -9.75 -35.69
N HIS A 93 -8.62 -8.64 -35.15
CA HIS A 93 -8.38 -8.51 -33.71
C HIS A 93 -9.67 -8.43 -32.89
N PHE A 94 -10.71 -7.80 -33.45
CA PHE A 94 -12.00 -7.63 -32.77
C PHE A 94 -12.90 -8.88 -32.85
N GLU A 95 -12.73 -9.72 -33.85
CA GLU A 95 -13.58 -10.89 -34.13
C GLU A 95 -13.75 -11.83 -32.92
N PRO A 96 -12.70 -12.18 -32.13
CA PRO A 96 -12.87 -12.99 -30.93
C PRO A 96 -13.87 -12.41 -29.93
N LEU A 97 -13.83 -11.09 -29.68
CA LEU A 97 -14.79 -10.41 -28.80
C LEU A 97 -16.20 -10.42 -29.40
N SER A 98 -16.32 -10.23 -30.72
CA SER A 98 -17.60 -10.34 -31.43
C SER A 98 -18.25 -11.72 -31.26
N ASN A 99 -17.46 -12.78 -31.39
CA ASN A 99 -17.90 -14.15 -31.15
C ASN A 99 -18.36 -14.38 -29.71
N LEU A 100 -17.71 -13.77 -28.72
CA LEU A 100 -18.14 -13.84 -27.31
C LEU A 100 -19.42 -13.03 -27.08
N ALA A 101 -19.54 -11.84 -27.67
CA ALA A 101 -20.73 -11.02 -27.56
C ALA A 101 -21.98 -11.70 -28.12
N MET A 102 -21.87 -12.40 -29.27
CA MET A 102 -22.97 -13.15 -29.87
C MET A 102 -23.49 -14.28 -28.97
N LYS A 103 -22.66 -14.82 -28.08
CA LYS A 103 -23.13 -15.81 -27.09
C LYS A 103 -24.07 -15.18 -26.05
N ARG A 104 -23.81 -13.93 -25.64
CA ARG A 104 -24.65 -13.22 -24.66
C ARG A 104 -25.85 -12.54 -25.32
N VAL A 105 -25.64 -11.93 -26.48
CA VAL A 105 -26.67 -11.19 -27.24
C VAL A 105 -26.67 -11.71 -28.68
N PRO A 106 -27.39 -12.80 -28.98
CA PRO A 106 -27.40 -13.42 -30.30
C PRO A 106 -27.79 -12.48 -31.44
N ALA A 107 -28.65 -11.49 -31.17
CA ALA A 107 -29.07 -10.49 -32.15
C ALA A 107 -27.92 -9.65 -32.73
N ILE A 108 -26.74 -9.61 -32.09
CA ILE A 108 -25.54 -8.99 -32.66
C ILE A 108 -25.06 -9.73 -33.92
N GLY A 109 -25.29 -11.04 -34.02
CA GLY A 109 -24.83 -11.84 -35.17
C GLY A 109 -25.54 -11.49 -36.48
N ASP A 110 -26.77 -11.00 -36.39
CA ASP A 110 -27.57 -10.55 -37.54
C ASP A 110 -27.57 -9.02 -37.69
N ALA A 111 -26.94 -8.29 -36.76
CA ALA A 111 -26.98 -6.84 -36.74
C ALA A 111 -26.08 -6.23 -37.82
N GLU A 112 -26.60 -5.25 -38.55
CA GLU A 112 -25.79 -4.45 -39.46
C GLU A 112 -24.88 -3.50 -38.69
N ILE A 113 -23.57 -3.63 -38.90
CA ILE A 113 -22.55 -2.73 -38.32
C ILE A 113 -22.54 -1.42 -39.10
N VAL A 114 -22.71 -0.29 -38.40
CA VAL A 114 -22.50 1.05 -38.95
C VAL A 114 -21.01 1.34 -39.06
N THR A 115 -20.26 1.04 -38.00
CA THR A 115 -18.81 1.25 -37.96
C THR A 115 -18.16 0.43 -36.84
N LEU A 116 -16.89 0.05 -37.03
CA LEU A 116 -15.98 -0.40 -35.99
C LEU A 116 -15.02 0.76 -35.70
N LEU A 117 -15.05 1.30 -34.49
CA LEU A 117 -14.17 2.38 -34.07
C LEU A 117 -12.96 1.80 -33.34
N ASN A 118 -11.77 2.34 -33.62
CA ASN A 118 -10.53 2.03 -32.90
C ASN A 118 -9.93 3.34 -32.36
N GLY A 119 -9.88 3.48 -31.05
CA GLY A 119 -9.38 4.67 -30.37
C GLY A 119 -8.21 4.36 -29.44
N PRO A 120 -7.22 5.26 -29.30
CA PRO A 120 -6.16 5.09 -28.33
C PRO A 120 -6.65 5.45 -26.92
N GLU A 121 -6.41 4.55 -25.97
CA GLU A 121 -6.73 4.74 -24.56
C GLU A 121 -5.47 4.70 -23.69
N ALA A 122 -5.38 5.56 -22.67
CA ALA A 122 -4.19 5.67 -21.82
C ALA A 122 -4.24 4.68 -20.66
N PHE A 123 -3.38 3.65 -20.69
CA PHE A 123 -3.23 2.66 -19.62
C PHE A 123 -2.00 2.91 -18.75
N THR A 124 -2.17 2.82 -17.43
CA THR A 124 -1.09 2.98 -16.45
C THR A 124 -0.61 1.62 -15.94
N SER A 125 0.60 1.59 -15.37
CA SER A 125 1.25 0.35 -14.88
C SER A 125 0.52 -0.37 -13.73
N ASP A 126 -0.48 0.26 -13.14
CA ASP A 126 -1.28 -0.30 -12.04
C ASP A 126 -2.80 -0.24 -12.29
N GLY A 127 -3.23 0.26 -13.46
CA GLY A 127 -4.65 0.34 -13.84
C GLY A 127 -5.45 1.46 -13.20
N ASP A 128 -4.83 2.28 -12.34
CA ASP A 128 -5.45 3.44 -11.71
C ASP A 128 -4.96 4.75 -12.35
N PHE A 129 -5.76 5.81 -12.23
CA PHE A 129 -5.42 7.12 -12.78
C PHE A 129 -4.26 7.75 -12.00
N ILE A 130 -3.65 8.77 -12.59
CA ILE A 130 -2.54 9.52 -12.00
C ILE A 130 -2.99 10.94 -11.75
N MET A 131 -3.04 11.32 -10.48
CA MET A 131 -3.56 12.59 -9.99
C MET A 131 -2.61 13.25 -8.98
N GLY A 132 -2.69 14.57 -8.83
CA GLY A 132 -2.01 15.31 -7.77
C GLY A 132 -0.78 16.09 -8.22
N GLU A 133 -0.15 16.77 -7.26
CA GLU A 133 1.06 17.58 -7.49
C GLU A 133 2.28 16.66 -7.69
N ALA A 134 2.98 16.84 -8.81
CA ALA A 134 4.19 16.10 -9.10
C ALA A 134 5.33 16.53 -8.15
N PRO A 135 6.00 15.59 -7.47
CA PRO A 135 7.04 15.93 -6.50
C PRO A 135 8.30 16.52 -7.15
N GLU A 136 8.50 16.33 -8.45
CA GLU A 136 9.65 16.84 -9.19
C GLU A 136 9.54 18.36 -9.46
N VAL A 137 8.32 18.90 -9.57
CA VAL A 137 8.08 20.30 -9.97
C VAL A 137 6.92 20.91 -9.18
N LYS A 138 7.24 21.94 -8.39
CA LYS A 138 6.25 22.70 -7.61
C LYS A 138 5.17 23.33 -8.50
N ASN A 139 3.90 23.26 -8.07
CA ASN A 139 2.72 23.76 -8.79
C ASN A 139 2.48 23.11 -10.16
N TYR A 140 3.05 21.92 -10.42
CA TYR A 140 2.73 21.11 -11.58
C TYR A 140 1.86 19.92 -11.15
N PHE A 141 0.61 19.92 -11.58
CA PHE A 141 -0.36 18.89 -11.26
C PHE A 141 -0.57 17.96 -12.45
N VAL A 142 -0.84 16.69 -12.19
CA VAL A 142 -1.21 15.69 -13.20
C VAL A 142 -2.65 15.25 -12.96
N ALA A 143 -3.38 15.03 -14.05
CA ALA A 143 -4.66 14.34 -14.08
C ALA A 143 -4.74 13.56 -15.39
N ALA A 144 -4.20 12.34 -15.42
CA ALA A 144 -4.01 11.55 -16.65
C ALA A 144 -4.10 10.04 -16.40
N GLY A 145 -4.06 9.25 -17.48
CA GLY A 145 -4.07 7.78 -17.41
C GLY A 145 -5.43 7.19 -17.05
N PHE A 146 -6.51 7.73 -17.60
CA PHE A 146 -7.89 7.37 -17.24
C PHE A 146 -8.40 6.04 -17.83
N CYS A 147 -7.62 4.97 -17.72
CA CYS A 147 -7.86 3.59 -18.18
C CYS A 147 -9.35 3.20 -18.14
N ALA A 148 -10.10 3.24 -19.25
CA ALA A 148 -11.51 2.84 -19.39
C ALA A 148 -12.58 3.68 -18.66
N HIS A 149 -12.19 4.69 -17.88
CA HIS A 149 -13.08 5.31 -16.89
C HIS A 149 -13.10 6.85 -16.95
N GLY A 150 -12.35 7.46 -17.87
CA GLY A 150 -12.18 8.93 -17.90
C GLY A 150 -13.48 9.72 -17.96
N ILE A 151 -14.45 9.28 -18.77
CA ILE A 151 -15.75 9.97 -18.88
C ILE A 151 -16.54 9.85 -17.57
N ALA A 152 -16.60 8.64 -16.99
CA ALA A 152 -17.37 8.40 -15.77
C ALA A 152 -16.76 9.12 -14.55
N ALA A 153 -15.43 9.23 -14.49
CA ALA A 153 -14.73 9.85 -13.38
C ALA A 153 -14.58 11.38 -13.51
N ALA A 154 -14.74 11.95 -14.70
CA ALA A 154 -14.38 13.34 -15.02
C ALA A 154 -14.94 14.38 -14.02
N GLY A 155 -16.20 14.26 -13.63
CA GLY A 155 -16.83 15.18 -12.67
C GLY A 155 -16.17 15.14 -11.30
N GLY A 156 -15.93 13.94 -10.77
CA GLY A 156 -15.25 13.74 -9.48
C GLY A 156 -13.79 14.19 -9.53
N VAL A 157 -13.07 13.82 -10.58
CA VAL A 157 -11.68 14.23 -10.83
C VAL A 157 -11.55 15.75 -10.86
N GLY A 158 -12.43 16.44 -11.60
CA GLY A 158 -12.43 17.90 -11.68
C GLY A 158 -12.61 18.55 -10.31
N LYS A 159 -13.55 18.04 -9.50
CA LYS A 159 -13.76 18.51 -8.11
C LYS A 159 -12.51 18.29 -7.26
N MET A 160 -11.98 17.06 -7.23
CA MET A 160 -10.81 16.73 -6.41
C MET A 160 -9.57 17.53 -6.78
N MET A 161 -9.31 17.74 -8.08
CA MET A 161 -8.17 18.55 -8.52
C MET A 161 -8.34 20.03 -8.18
N ALA A 162 -9.57 20.57 -8.28
CA ALA A 162 -9.84 21.95 -7.89
C ALA A 162 -9.61 22.16 -6.39
N GLU A 163 -10.11 21.27 -5.54
CA GLU A 163 -9.85 21.26 -4.10
C GLU A 163 -8.36 21.16 -3.80
N TRP A 164 -7.64 20.25 -4.47
CA TRP A 164 -6.20 20.07 -4.25
C TRP A 164 -5.39 21.32 -4.59
N ILE A 165 -5.76 22.03 -5.65
CA ILE A 165 -5.08 23.25 -6.08
C ILE A 165 -5.41 24.43 -5.15
N ILE A 166 -6.67 24.59 -4.76
CA ILE A 166 -7.16 25.76 -4.00
C ILE A 166 -6.91 25.60 -2.50
N GLU A 167 -7.24 24.43 -1.96
CA GLU A 167 -7.15 24.12 -0.52
C GLU A 167 -5.83 23.44 -0.13
N GLY A 168 -5.07 22.95 -1.11
CA GLY A 168 -3.81 22.24 -0.91
C GLY A 168 -3.96 20.74 -0.63
N ALA A 169 -5.19 20.23 -0.54
CA ALA A 169 -5.52 18.81 -0.36
C ALA A 169 -6.95 18.50 -0.85
N PRO A 170 -7.22 17.29 -1.35
CA PRO A 170 -8.57 16.85 -1.72
C PRO A 170 -9.45 16.62 -0.48
N SER A 171 -10.78 16.67 -0.65
CA SER A 171 -11.75 16.37 0.42
C SER A 171 -11.97 14.87 0.66
N LEU A 172 -11.56 14.02 -0.27
CA LEU A 172 -11.59 12.56 -0.16
C LEU A 172 -10.16 12.00 -0.19
N ASP A 173 -9.94 10.88 0.48
CA ASP A 173 -8.72 10.10 0.38
C ASP A 173 -8.62 9.46 -1.00
N ILE A 174 -7.77 10.05 -1.82
CA ILE A 174 -7.45 9.58 -3.16
C ILE A 174 -5.99 9.13 -3.25
N TRP A 175 -5.39 8.65 -2.15
CA TRP A 175 -4.01 8.13 -2.13
C TRP A 175 -3.75 7.13 -3.26
N ARG A 176 -4.72 6.25 -3.54
CA ARG A 176 -4.63 5.26 -4.64
C ARG A 176 -4.43 5.90 -6.02
N LEU A 177 -4.86 7.14 -6.21
CA LEU A 177 -4.73 7.91 -7.44
C LEU A 177 -3.54 8.88 -7.41
N ASP A 178 -2.90 9.08 -6.27
CA ASP A 178 -1.81 10.05 -6.10
C ASP A 178 -0.57 9.64 -6.92
N ILE A 179 0.04 10.60 -7.63
CA ILE A 179 1.27 10.40 -8.42
C ILE A 179 2.47 9.98 -7.56
N ARG A 180 2.47 10.32 -6.28
CA ARG A 180 3.53 9.99 -5.32
C ARG A 180 3.54 8.51 -4.93
N ARG A 181 2.52 7.72 -5.30
CA ARG A 181 2.55 6.25 -5.16
C ARG A 181 3.55 5.59 -6.12
N LEU A 182 3.91 6.28 -7.21
CA LEU A 182 4.72 5.75 -8.30
C LEU A 182 6.21 6.00 -8.06
N GLY A 183 6.97 4.93 -7.82
CA GLY A 183 8.42 4.99 -7.63
C GLY A 183 9.20 5.34 -8.90
N ALA A 184 10.51 5.59 -8.77
CA ALA A 184 11.37 6.01 -9.89
C ALA A 184 11.39 5.03 -11.07
N HIS A 185 11.28 3.73 -10.81
CA HIS A 185 11.30 2.69 -11.85
C HIS A 185 10.11 2.75 -12.80
N HIS A 186 8.99 3.36 -12.39
CA HIS A 186 7.85 3.56 -13.29
C HIS A 186 8.20 4.44 -14.49
N ALA A 187 9.25 5.28 -14.40
CA ALA A 187 9.72 6.08 -15.52
C ALA A 187 10.25 5.25 -16.71
N SER A 188 10.54 3.95 -16.49
CA SER A 188 10.90 3.04 -17.56
C SER A 188 9.69 2.75 -18.44
N GLN A 189 9.77 3.13 -19.72
CA GLN A 189 8.72 2.80 -20.69
C GLN A 189 8.50 1.29 -20.80
N ARG A 190 9.58 0.50 -20.72
CA ARG A 190 9.46 -0.97 -20.75
C ARG A 190 8.66 -1.50 -19.56
N TYR A 191 8.90 -0.95 -18.36
CA TYR A 191 8.13 -1.30 -17.17
C TYR A 191 6.65 -0.91 -17.34
N ALA A 192 6.38 0.33 -17.75
CA ALA A 192 5.03 0.80 -17.98
C ALA A 192 4.29 -0.06 -19.02
N LEU A 193 4.96 -0.43 -20.12
CA LEU A 193 4.41 -1.28 -21.17
C LEU A 193 4.05 -2.69 -20.69
N ASP A 194 5.03 -3.42 -20.13
CA ASP A 194 4.81 -4.81 -19.71
C ASP A 194 3.67 -4.90 -18.69
N ARG A 195 3.60 -3.92 -17.78
CA ARG A 195 2.53 -3.78 -16.79
C ARG A 195 1.19 -3.42 -17.40
N SER A 196 1.14 -2.42 -18.27
CA SER A 196 -0.11 -1.97 -18.89
C SER A 196 -0.74 -3.06 -19.77
N ILE A 197 0.07 -3.91 -20.41
CA ILE A 197 -0.42 -5.09 -21.15
C ILE A 197 -1.13 -6.06 -20.20
N GLU A 198 -0.49 -6.41 -19.07
CA GLU A 198 -1.12 -7.29 -18.07
C GLU A 198 -2.40 -6.66 -17.49
N VAL A 199 -2.34 -5.38 -17.12
CA VAL A 199 -3.50 -4.62 -16.58
C VAL A 199 -4.67 -4.59 -17.56
N TYR A 200 -4.42 -4.30 -18.84
CA TYR A 200 -5.47 -4.30 -19.86
C TYR A 200 -6.09 -5.68 -20.00
N ALA A 201 -5.25 -6.72 -20.14
CA ALA A 201 -5.71 -8.10 -20.30
C ALA A 201 -6.53 -8.59 -19.09
N HIS A 202 -6.32 -8.00 -17.92
CA HIS A 202 -7.06 -8.30 -16.69
C HIS A 202 -8.23 -7.36 -16.40
N HIS A 203 -8.58 -6.42 -17.28
CA HIS A 203 -9.63 -5.43 -17.01
C HIS A 203 -10.98 -6.04 -16.58
N TYR A 204 -11.34 -7.19 -17.17
CA TYR A 204 -12.54 -7.97 -16.81
C TYR A 204 -12.25 -9.28 -16.08
N SER A 205 -11.00 -9.51 -15.67
CA SER A 205 -10.69 -10.62 -14.79
C SER A 205 -11.24 -10.39 -13.38
N MET A 206 -11.51 -11.48 -12.68
CA MET A 206 -11.81 -11.42 -11.25
C MET A 206 -10.59 -10.90 -10.50
N SER A 207 -10.73 -9.77 -9.79
CA SER A 207 -9.68 -9.28 -8.89
C SER A 207 -9.73 -10.07 -7.59
N TRP A 208 -8.80 -11.00 -7.43
CA TRP A 208 -8.75 -11.84 -6.23
C TRP A 208 -8.03 -11.12 -5.08
N PRO A 209 -8.42 -11.36 -3.82
CA PRO A 209 -7.63 -10.90 -2.69
C PRO A 209 -6.21 -11.47 -2.76
N TYR A 210 -5.23 -10.62 -2.44
CA TYR A 210 -3.80 -10.95 -2.49
C TYR A 210 -3.28 -11.34 -3.88
N GLU A 211 -4.05 -11.09 -4.95
CA GLU A 211 -3.56 -11.21 -6.31
C GLU A 211 -2.41 -10.24 -6.53
N GLU A 212 -1.38 -10.74 -7.20
CA GLU A 212 -0.23 -9.98 -7.55
C GLU A 212 0.06 -10.12 -9.02
N MET A 213 0.47 -8.99 -9.58
CA MET A 213 0.86 -8.89 -10.96
C MET A 213 2.21 -9.58 -11.19
N LEU A 214 2.32 -10.27 -12.32
CA LEU A 214 3.43 -11.15 -12.67
C LEU A 214 4.44 -10.47 -13.59
N SER A 215 4.00 -9.51 -14.41
CA SER A 215 4.87 -8.80 -15.33
C SER A 215 5.86 -7.89 -14.61
N ALA A 216 7.00 -7.64 -15.26
CA ALA A 216 8.10 -6.82 -14.78
C ALA A 216 8.72 -7.26 -13.44
N ARG A 217 8.71 -8.58 -13.16
CA ARG A 217 9.30 -9.19 -11.95
C ARG A 217 10.34 -10.27 -12.28
N PRO A 218 11.39 -10.42 -11.45
CA PRO A 218 11.74 -9.56 -10.31
C PRO A 218 12.43 -8.27 -10.77
N LEU A 219 12.20 -7.16 -10.04
CA LEU A 219 12.82 -5.85 -10.35
C LEU A 219 13.78 -5.36 -9.25
N ARG A 220 13.28 -5.09 -8.05
CA ARG A 220 14.10 -4.70 -6.89
C ARG A 220 14.15 -5.86 -5.92
N THR A 221 15.35 -6.33 -5.61
CA THR A 221 15.56 -7.49 -4.74
C THR A 221 16.48 -7.12 -3.61
N SER A 222 16.21 -7.63 -2.40
CA SER A 222 17.20 -7.60 -1.33
C SER A 222 18.39 -8.50 -1.69
N PRO A 223 19.55 -8.31 -1.04
CA PRO A 223 20.69 -9.25 -1.15
C PRO A 223 20.32 -10.70 -0.78
N LEU A 224 19.20 -10.91 -0.08
CA LEU A 224 18.72 -12.23 0.36
C LEU A 224 17.80 -12.92 -0.62
N TYR A 225 17.35 -12.26 -1.70
CA TYR A 225 16.35 -12.82 -2.62
C TYR A 225 16.70 -14.23 -3.10
N GLY A 226 17.94 -14.45 -3.58
CA GLY A 226 18.38 -15.78 -4.03
C GLY A 226 18.38 -16.82 -2.90
N ARG A 227 18.88 -16.44 -1.71
CA ARG A 227 18.92 -17.29 -0.52
C ARG A 227 17.51 -17.70 -0.10
N LEU A 228 16.60 -16.75 0.07
CA LEU A 228 15.24 -17.01 0.54
C LEU A 228 14.41 -17.76 -0.51
N LYS A 229 14.63 -17.50 -1.81
CA LYS A 229 14.03 -18.29 -2.89
C LYS A 229 14.47 -19.75 -2.84
N SER A 230 15.77 -20.02 -2.59
CA SER A 230 16.26 -21.40 -2.39
C SER A 230 15.64 -22.07 -1.16
N MET A 231 15.27 -21.28 -0.16
CA MET A 231 14.53 -21.69 1.04
C MET A 231 13.01 -21.68 0.85
N ARG A 232 12.54 -21.66 -0.41
CA ARG A 232 11.14 -21.81 -0.80
C ARG A 232 10.23 -20.66 -0.36
N ALA A 233 10.77 -19.45 -0.24
CA ALA A 233 9.96 -18.24 -0.11
C ALA A 233 9.00 -18.09 -1.30
N VAL A 234 7.75 -17.78 -1.00
CA VAL A 234 6.76 -17.32 -1.98
C VAL A 234 6.79 -15.81 -1.96
N PHE A 235 7.20 -15.20 -3.08
CA PHE A 235 7.47 -13.77 -3.13
C PHE A 235 6.27 -12.97 -3.56
N GLY A 236 6.06 -11.88 -2.83
CA GLY A 236 5.19 -10.79 -3.17
C GLY A 236 5.91 -9.56 -3.76
N GLU A 237 5.20 -8.66 -4.43
CA GLU A 237 5.72 -7.38 -4.92
C GLU A 237 5.11 -6.17 -4.20
N LYS A 238 5.93 -5.18 -3.87
CA LYS A 238 5.47 -3.85 -3.42
C LYS A 238 6.47 -2.76 -3.83
N SER A 239 6.04 -1.80 -4.64
CA SER A 239 6.88 -0.68 -5.14
C SER A 239 8.20 -1.15 -5.79
N GLY A 240 8.09 -2.18 -6.62
CA GLY A 240 9.14 -2.90 -7.33
C GLY A 240 9.88 -3.93 -6.47
N TRP A 241 9.69 -3.97 -5.15
CA TRP A 241 10.43 -4.87 -4.25
C TRP A 241 9.80 -6.26 -4.16
N GLU A 242 10.63 -7.27 -4.38
CA GLU A 242 10.34 -8.66 -4.03
C GLU A 242 10.45 -8.86 -2.51
N ARG A 243 9.35 -9.30 -1.88
CA ARG A 243 9.25 -9.54 -0.44
C ARG A 243 8.74 -10.95 -0.15
N PRO A 244 9.34 -11.73 0.75
CA PRO A 244 8.76 -13.02 1.13
C PRO A 244 7.38 -12.84 1.78
N ASN A 245 6.32 -13.33 1.16
CA ASN A 245 4.98 -13.33 1.74
C ASN A 245 4.82 -14.43 2.79
N TRP A 246 5.37 -15.63 2.51
CA TRP A 246 5.40 -16.81 3.38
C TRP A 246 6.42 -17.84 2.84
N PHE A 247 6.72 -18.87 3.61
CA PHE A 247 7.68 -19.93 3.26
C PHE A 247 6.99 -21.28 3.10
N ALA A 248 7.07 -21.85 1.90
CA ALA A 248 6.43 -23.12 1.60
C ALA A 248 7.25 -24.32 2.10
N PRO A 249 6.68 -25.21 2.95
CA PRO A 249 7.42 -26.38 3.41
C PRO A 249 7.69 -27.37 2.25
N LYS A 250 8.56 -28.35 2.52
CA LYS A 250 8.81 -29.45 1.57
C LYS A 250 7.50 -30.19 1.28
N GLY A 251 7.22 -30.44 -0.01
CA GLY A 251 5.98 -31.08 -0.47
C GLY A 251 4.84 -30.12 -0.80
N VAL A 252 4.92 -28.84 -0.44
CA VAL A 252 3.91 -27.82 -0.78
C VAL A 252 4.44 -26.91 -1.88
N ALA A 253 3.68 -26.72 -2.96
CA ALA A 253 4.10 -25.84 -4.05
C ALA A 253 4.32 -24.38 -3.55
N PRO A 254 5.46 -23.74 -3.84
CA PRO A 254 5.77 -22.39 -3.39
C PRO A 254 5.06 -21.35 -4.29
N LYS A 255 3.72 -21.35 -4.24
CA LYS A 255 2.87 -20.42 -4.97
C LYS A 255 1.57 -20.16 -4.23
N ASP A 256 1.00 -19.01 -4.50
CA ASP A 256 -0.32 -18.65 -4.01
C ASP A 256 -1.41 -19.34 -4.83
N LYS A 257 -2.46 -19.77 -4.14
CA LYS A 257 -3.74 -20.18 -4.73
C LYS A 257 -4.76 -19.12 -4.33
N LEU A 258 -5.16 -18.32 -5.31
CA LEU A 258 -6.09 -17.20 -5.14
C LEU A 258 -7.52 -17.70 -4.92
N GLY A 259 -8.30 -16.94 -4.16
CA GLY A 259 -9.70 -17.23 -3.86
C GLY A 259 -10.23 -16.38 -2.71
N PHE A 260 -11.54 -16.34 -2.54
CA PHE A 260 -12.20 -15.64 -1.42
C PHE A 260 -12.30 -16.48 -0.13
N GLY A 261 -11.97 -17.77 -0.20
CA GLY A 261 -11.95 -18.66 0.96
C GLY A 261 -10.66 -18.54 1.77
N LEU A 262 -10.44 -19.51 2.66
CA LEU A 262 -9.15 -19.61 3.35
C LEU A 262 -8.04 -19.89 2.33
N PRO A 263 -6.95 -19.11 2.35
CA PRO A 263 -5.90 -19.28 1.38
C PRO A 263 -5.02 -20.49 1.71
N ASN A 264 -4.30 -21.01 0.70
CA ASN A 264 -3.45 -22.20 0.88
C ASN A 264 -2.25 -22.00 1.81
N TRP A 265 -1.92 -20.75 2.16
CA TRP A 265 -0.86 -20.42 3.11
C TRP A 265 -1.37 -20.28 4.55
N PHE A 266 -2.68 -20.39 4.81
CA PHE A 266 -3.27 -20.12 6.14
C PHE A 266 -2.56 -20.84 7.29
N GLU A 267 -2.43 -22.17 7.19
CA GLU A 267 -1.76 -23.00 8.22
C GLU A 267 -0.24 -22.78 8.28
N HIS A 268 0.36 -22.37 7.16
CA HIS A 268 1.81 -22.12 7.09
C HIS A 268 2.16 -20.78 7.75
N VAL A 269 1.35 -19.75 7.49
CA VAL A 269 1.42 -18.45 8.16
C VAL A 269 1.09 -18.59 9.65
N ALA A 270 0.15 -19.46 10.03
CA ALA A 270 -0.11 -19.78 11.44
C ALA A 270 1.15 -20.27 12.16
N LYS A 271 1.94 -21.11 11.49
CA LYS A 271 3.18 -21.67 12.03
C LYS A 271 4.32 -20.65 12.11
N GLU A 272 4.43 -19.76 11.13
CA GLU A 272 5.34 -18.60 11.17
C GLU A 272 4.97 -17.66 12.32
N HIS A 273 3.68 -17.35 12.46
CA HIS A 273 3.13 -16.56 13.57
C HIS A 273 3.44 -17.18 14.93
N GLU A 274 3.16 -18.47 15.11
CA GLU A 274 3.48 -19.21 16.33
C GLU A 274 4.98 -19.16 16.63
N THR A 275 5.82 -19.27 15.60
CA THR A 275 7.28 -19.19 15.75
C THR A 275 7.73 -17.84 16.31
N VAL A 276 7.14 -16.73 15.84
CA VAL A 276 7.42 -15.40 16.42
C VAL A 276 6.95 -15.32 17.86
N ARG A 277 5.77 -15.87 18.19
CA ARG A 277 5.20 -15.83 19.54
C ARG A 277 5.94 -16.66 20.58
N THR A 278 6.57 -17.76 20.16
CA THR A 278 7.11 -18.80 21.07
C THR A 278 8.63 -18.98 20.99
N LYS A 279 9.27 -18.58 19.88
CA LYS A 279 10.69 -18.82 19.59
C LYS A 279 11.36 -17.55 19.06
N ALA A 280 11.82 -17.56 17.82
CA ALA A 280 12.33 -16.39 17.12
C ALA A 280 12.04 -16.48 15.61
N GLY A 281 11.72 -15.35 15.01
CA GLY A 281 11.61 -15.16 13.57
C GLY A 281 12.69 -14.22 13.05
N ILE A 282 13.16 -14.46 11.82
CA ILE A 282 13.93 -13.50 11.04
C ILE A 282 13.13 -13.10 9.80
N ILE A 283 13.00 -11.80 9.58
CA ILE A 283 12.19 -11.22 8.51
C ILE A 283 13.07 -10.30 7.67
N ASP A 284 13.04 -10.47 6.35
CA ASP A 284 13.67 -9.52 5.44
C ASP A 284 12.74 -8.32 5.20
N GLN A 285 13.07 -7.18 5.82
CA GLN A 285 12.36 -5.91 5.67
C GLN A 285 13.21 -4.86 4.95
N THR A 286 14.15 -5.32 4.12
CA THR A 286 15.02 -4.47 3.30
C THR A 286 14.23 -3.47 2.46
N SER A 287 13.00 -3.80 2.07
CA SER A 287 12.12 -2.95 1.28
C SER A 287 11.58 -1.71 2.01
N PHE A 288 11.71 -1.56 3.34
CA PHE A 288 11.27 -0.35 4.04
C PHE A 288 11.96 0.90 3.50
N GLY A 289 11.21 2.01 3.42
CA GLY A 289 11.78 3.31 3.04
C GLY A 289 12.69 3.83 4.15
N LYS A 290 13.86 4.36 3.79
CA LYS A 290 14.89 4.83 4.73
C LYS A 290 15.33 6.23 4.32
N ILE A 291 15.16 7.20 5.23
CA ILE A 291 15.50 8.61 4.98
C ILE A 291 16.51 9.07 6.04
N GLU A 292 17.56 9.77 5.63
CA GLU A 292 18.40 10.53 6.55
C GLU A 292 18.06 12.01 6.50
N ILE A 293 17.99 12.63 7.68
CA ILE A 293 17.89 14.08 7.84
C ILE A 293 19.09 14.53 8.66
N LYS A 294 19.93 15.39 8.08
CA LYS A 294 21.20 15.83 8.65
C LYS A 294 21.33 17.35 8.70
N GLY A 295 22.13 17.81 9.66
CA GLY A 295 22.58 19.19 9.82
C GLY A 295 21.76 19.99 10.83
N PRO A 296 22.25 21.16 11.28
CA PRO A 296 21.78 21.81 12.51
C PRO A 296 20.31 22.23 12.50
N GLY A 297 19.67 22.35 11.34
CA GLY A 297 18.23 22.58 11.25
C GLY A 297 17.36 21.31 11.34
N ALA A 298 17.94 20.12 11.44
CA ALA A 298 17.22 18.85 11.40
C ALA A 298 16.26 18.67 12.57
N LEU A 299 16.71 18.95 13.80
CA LEU A 299 15.87 18.85 14.99
C LEU A 299 14.70 19.87 14.95
N PRO A 300 14.92 21.16 14.68
CA PRO A 300 13.82 22.13 14.51
C PRO A 300 12.81 21.72 13.43
N LEU A 301 13.28 21.21 12.29
CA LEU A 301 12.40 20.70 11.23
C LEU A 301 11.53 19.55 11.74
N LEU A 302 12.16 18.51 12.32
CA LEU A 302 11.47 17.33 12.83
C LEU A 302 10.50 17.68 13.95
N GLN A 303 10.86 18.62 14.85
CA GLN A 303 9.96 19.13 15.87
C GLN A 303 8.71 19.76 15.29
N LYS A 304 8.81 20.46 14.16
CA LYS A 304 7.68 21.12 13.50
C LYS A 304 6.78 20.15 12.73
N ILE A 305 7.34 19.19 12.00
CA ILE A 305 6.58 18.36 11.05
C ILE A 305 6.01 17.07 11.65
N THR A 306 6.51 16.64 12.81
CA THR A 306 6.01 15.46 13.52
C THR A 306 5.07 15.87 14.66
N ASP A 307 4.25 14.95 15.17
CA ASP A 307 3.35 15.20 16.30
C ASP A 307 3.93 14.79 17.67
N ASN A 308 5.08 14.11 17.70
CA ASN A 308 5.74 13.63 18.92
C ASN A 308 7.01 14.43 19.24
N GLN A 309 7.55 14.28 20.45
CA GLN A 309 8.77 14.95 20.90
C GLN A 309 10.01 14.32 20.25
N MET A 310 10.76 15.12 19.49
CA MET A 310 11.98 14.73 18.79
C MET A 310 13.26 15.17 19.51
N ASP A 311 13.18 16.16 20.41
CA ASP A 311 14.32 16.53 21.24
C ASP A 311 14.47 15.55 22.42
N LYS A 312 14.99 14.39 22.07
CA LYS A 312 15.28 13.29 23.00
C LYS A 312 16.78 12.99 23.00
N PRO A 313 17.29 12.30 24.03
CA PRO A 313 18.69 11.89 24.06
C PRO A 313 19.11 11.12 22.81
N LEU A 314 20.39 11.24 22.45
CA LEU A 314 20.99 10.44 21.38
C LEU A 314 20.77 8.94 21.63
N GLY A 315 20.47 8.19 20.58
CA GLY A 315 20.06 6.79 20.65
C GLY A 315 18.57 6.59 20.85
N SER A 316 17.73 7.63 20.94
CA SER A 316 16.28 7.45 21.05
C SER A 316 15.63 7.07 19.73
N VAL A 317 14.63 6.19 19.76
CA VAL A 317 13.70 5.89 18.65
C VAL A 317 12.32 6.39 19.04
N THR A 318 11.62 7.03 18.10
CA THR A 318 10.29 7.59 18.34
C THR A 318 9.35 7.20 17.20
N TYR A 319 8.25 6.53 17.54
CA TYR A 319 7.11 6.37 16.66
C TYR A 319 6.27 7.65 16.67
N THR A 320 5.93 8.18 15.50
CA THR A 320 5.27 9.48 15.35
C THR A 320 4.56 9.59 14.01
N GLN A 321 3.61 10.51 13.93
CA GLN A 321 2.93 10.87 12.71
C GLN A 321 3.39 12.24 12.22
N MET A 322 3.35 12.46 10.90
CA MET A 322 3.36 13.80 10.31
C MET A 322 1.94 14.13 9.88
N LEU A 323 1.44 15.30 10.27
CA LEU A 323 0.03 15.65 10.09
C LEU A 323 -0.14 16.78 9.08
N ASN A 324 -1.30 16.84 8.43
CA ASN A 324 -1.71 18.02 7.68
C ASN A 324 -2.33 19.09 8.58
N LYS A 325 -2.64 20.25 7.99
CA LYS A 325 -3.25 21.37 8.70
C LYS A 325 -4.64 21.07 9.27
N LYS A 326 -5.33 20.03 8.79
CA LYS A 326 -6.63 19.56 9.32
C LYS A 326 -6.44 18.55 10.47
N GLY A 327 -5.19 18.21 10.82
CA GLY A 327 -4.84 17.21 11.85
C GLY A 327 -4.85 15.77 11.36
N GLY A 328 -5.07 15.54 10.06
CA GLY A 328 -5.07 14.20 9.44
C GLY A 328 -3.67 13.65 9.22
N ILE A 329 -3.52 12.33 9.21
CA ILE A 329 -2.22 11.64 9.20
C ILE A 329 -1.67 11.50 7.78
N GLU A 330 -0.70 12.34 7.42
CA GLU A 330 0.01 12.27 6.15
C GLU A 330 1.08 11.18 6.16
N CYS A 331 1.86 11.05 7.23
CA CYS A 331 2.91 10.04 7.32
C CYS A 331 2.82 9.31 8.66
N ASP A 332 3.16 8.01 8.67
CA ASP A 332 3.31 7.20 9.88
C ASP A 332 4.65 6.48 9.84
N LEU A 333 5.57 6.87 10.72
CA LEU A 333 6.97 6.45 10.62
C LEU A 333 7.68 6.43 11.98
N SER A 334 8.90 5.87 11.97
CA SER A 334 9.80 5.96 13.13
C SER A 334 10.97 6.89 12.85
N VAL A 335 11.37 7.65 13.86
CA VAL A 335 12.50 8.59 13.84
C VAL A 335 13.52 8.15 14.88
N SER A 336 14.75 7.88 14.45
CA SER A 336 15.88 7.53 15.32
C SER A 336 16.89 8.67 15.37
N ARG A 337 17.24 9.16 16.55
CA ARG A 337 18.28 10.18 16.72
C ARG A 337 19.64 9.50 16.85
N ILE A 338 20.40 9.43 15.76
CA ILE A 338 21.66 8.68 15.68
C ILE A 338 22.92 9.56 15.75
N GLY A 339 22.74 10.88 15.72
CA GLY A 339 23.76 11.89 15.99
C GLY A 339 23.12 13.16 16.55
N GLN A 340 23.94 14.15 16.93
CA GLN A 340 23.43 15.42 17.47
C GLN A 340 22.43 16.09 16.51
N ASP A 341 22.84 16.14 15.24
CA ASP A 341 22.11 16.72 14.10
C ASP A 341 21.89 15.68 12.99
N HIS A 342 21.68 14.41 13.36
CA HIS A 342 21.54 13.31 12.40
C HIS A 342 20.43 12.37 12.85
N PHE A 343 19.38 12.30 12.02
CA PHE A 343 18.20 11.49 12.24
C PHE A 343 18.03 10.48 11.11
N TYR A 344 17.61 9.29 11.49
CA TYR A 344 17.36 8.16 10.59
C TYR A 344 15.89 7.75 10.70
N LEU A 345 15.17 7.86 9.60
CA LEU A 345 13.73 7.62 9.51
C LEU A 345 13.47 6.32 8.78
N VAL A 346 12.48 5.56 9.26
CA VAL A 346 11.99 4.34 8.60
C VAL A 346 10.49 4.48 8.33
N THR A 347 10.09 4.33 7.07
CA THR A 347 8.70 4.36 6.59
C THR A 347 8.35 3.12 5.76
N GLY A 348 7.08 2.95 5.41
CA GLY A 348 6.59 1.83 4.62
C GLY A 348 7.15 1.79 3.19
N THR A 349 7.25 0.59 2.63
CA THR A 349 7.88 0.31 1.32
C THR A 349 7.37 1.14 0.15
N ALA A 350 6.06 1.41 0.11
CA ALA A 350 5.44 2.14 -0.99
C ALA A 350 5.27 3.65 -0.73
N PHE A 351 5.74 4.14 0.42
CA PHE A 351 5.44 5.51 0.90
C PHE A 351 6.66 6.44 0.85
N ILE A 352 7.84 5.94 0.46
CA ILE A 352 9.07 6.74 0.45
C ILE A 352 8.95 8.04 -0.35
N LYS A 353 8.37 8.01 -1.56
CA LYS A 353 8.19 9.19 -2.41
C LYS A 353 7.14 10.15 -1.84
N HIS A 354 6.10 9.62 -1.21
CA HIS A 354 5.08 10.39 -0.51
C HIS A 354 5.68 11.16 0.68
N ASP A 355 6.32 10.44 1.58
CA ASP A 355 6.86 10.99 2.83
C ASP A 355 8.03 11.95 2.56
N LEU A 356 8.90 11.61 1.61
CA LEU A 356 9.99 12.48 1.18
C LEU A 356 9.45 13.79 0.60
N SER A 357 8.40 13.72 -0.23
CA SER A 357 7.75 14.92 -0.78
C SER A 357 7.15 15.79 0.33
N TRP A 358 6.53 15.18 1.34
CA TRP A 358 6.01 15.90 2.50
C TRP A 358 7.12 16.60 3.28
N ILE A 359 8.23 15.92 3.57
CA ILE A 359 9.39 16.50 4.27
C ILE A 359 10.00 17.65 3.46
N GLN A 360 10.21 17.45 2.15
CA GLN A 360 10.79 18.44 1.25
C GLN A 360 9.93 19.71 1.14
N LYS A 361 8.61 19.56 1.11
CA LYS A 361 7.65 20.68 1.08
C LYS A 361 7.76 21.58 2.31
N HIS A 362 8.20 21.04 3.44
CA HIS A 362 8.32 21.75 4.71
C HIS A 362 9.76 22.10 5.08
N LEU A 363 10.71 21.91 4.16
CA LEU A 363 12.05 22.41 4.36
C LEU A 363 12.05 23.93 4.58
N PRO A 364 12.86 24.44 5.50
CA PRO A 364 13.09 25.88 5.63
C PRO A 364 13.63 26.51 4.33
N ASP A 365 13.50 27.83 4.20
CA ASP A 365 13.88 28.59 3.01
C ASP A 365 15.34 28.39 2.58
N LYS A 366 15.63 28.69 1.30
CA LYS A 366 16.96 28.53 0.69
C LYS A 366 18.04 29.24 1.52
N GLY A 367 18.99 28.46 2.03
CA GLY A 367 20.03 28.88 2.99
C GLY A 367 20.11 28.00 4.24
N ALA A 368 19.13 27.11 4.43
CA ALA A 368 19.09 26.21 5.56
C ALA A 368 20.13 25.08 5.53
N SER A 369 20.58 24.71 6.71
CA SER A 369 21.60 23.71 7.01
C SER A 369 21.04 22.29 7.14
N VAL A 370 20.01 21.94 6.36
CA VAL A 370 19.33 20.64 6.44
C VAL A 370 19.45 19.88 5.12
N PHE A 371 19.90 18.63 5.21
CA PHE A 371 20.02 17.71 4.08
C PHE A 371 19.09 16.53 4.31
N VAL A 372 18.26 16.22 3.32
CA VAL A 372 17.32 15.09 3.35
C VAL A 372 17.67 14.15 2.21
N THR A 373 17.93 12.88 2.51
CA THR A 373 18.38 11.89 1.52
C THR A 373 17.60 10.59 1.67
N ASP A 374 17.02 10.08 0.57
CA ASP A 374 16.55 8.70 0.49
C ASP A 374 17.77 7.77 0.33
N ILE A 375 17.95 6.88 1.31
CA ILE A 375 19.05 5.91 1.37
C ILE A 375 18.53 4.47 1.30
N THR A 376 17.27 4.27 0.91
CA THR A 376 16.59 2.97 0.88
C THR A 376 17.39 1.91 0.12
N SER A 377 17.89 2.25 -1.07
CA SER A 377 18.64 1.32 -1.92
C SER A 377 20.05 1.02 -1.40
N GLY A 378 20.57 1.81 -0.46
CA GLY A 378 21.91 1.62 0.12
C GLY A 378 21.91 0.81 1.42
N ARG A 379 20.75 0.48 1.99
CA ARG A 379 20.65 -0.21 3.28
C ARG A 379 19.64 -1.35 3.30
N ALA A 380 20.10 -2.52 3.74
CA ALA A 380 19.26 -3.64 4.10
C ALA A 380 18.66 -3.47 5.50
N CYS A 381 17.57 -4.19 5.78
CA CYS A 381 16.96 -4.27 7.10
C CYS A 381 16.49 -5.70 7.35
N LEU A 382 17.03 -6.32 8.39
CA LEU A 382 16.58 -7.63 8.89
C LEU A 382 15.97 -7.46 10.26
N THR A 383 14.77 -8.00 10.46
CA THR A 383 14.13 -7.96 11.77
C THR A 383 14.27 -9.31 12.44
N LEU A 384 14.98 -9.33 13.57
CA LEU A 384 15.05 -10.47 14.47
C LEU A 384 14.05 -10.25 15.61
N CYS A 385 13.03 -11.10 15.71
CA CYS A 385 11.94 -10.92 16.67
C CYS A 385 11.56 -12.24 17.36
N GLY A 386 10.80 -12.12 18.45
CA GLY A 386 10.35 -13.24 19.29
C GLY A 386 11.12 -13.35 20.61
N PRO A 387 10.62 -14.14 21.57
CA PRO A 387 11.20 -14.24 22.92
C PRO A 387 12.66 -14.74 22.94
N LYS A 388 13.12 -15.45 21.90
CA LYS A 388 14.51 -15.92 21.79
C LYS A 388 15.45 -14.98 21.03
N SER A 389 14.95 -13.87 20.49
CA SER A 389 15.75 -12.91 19.70
C SER A 389 16.98 -12.41 20.45
N ARG A 390 16.85 -12.07 21.75
CA ARG A 390 17.99 -11.63 22.56
C ARG A 390 19.03 -12.73 22.76
N ASP A 391 18.59 -13.94 23.05
CA ASP A 391 19.47 -15.07 23.32
C ASP A 391 20.33 -15.38 22.08
N ILE A 392 19.75 -15.25 20.89
CA ILE A 392 20.45 -15.37 19.60
C ILE A 392 21.47 -14.22 19.44
N LEU A 393 21.01 -12.98 19.55
CA LEU A 393 21.84 -11.81 19.29
C LEU A 393 23.05 -11.75 20.24
N LYS A 394 22.90 -12.22 21.50
CA LYS A 394 23.98 -12.29 22.51
C LYS A 394 25.15 -13.16 22.09
N GLN A 395 24.93 -14.14 21.21
CA GLN A 395 26.01 -15.03 20.77
C GLN A 395 26.95 -14.37 19.77
N ILE A 396 26.44 -13.39 19.01
CA ILE A 396 27.09 -12.84 17.83
C ILE A 396 27.44 -11.35 17.96
N THR A 397 27.13 -10.74 19.12
CA THR A 397 27.55 -9.38 19.47
C THR A 397 28.20 -9.33 20.85
N LYS A 398 29.14 -8.40 21.04
CA LYS A 398 29.75 -8.10 22.35
C LYS A 398 29.09 -6.91 23.06
N GLU A 399 28.20 -6.20 22.36
CA GLU A 399 27.49 -5.05 22.91
C GLU A 399 26.48 -5.47 23.97
N ASP A 400 26.24 -4.59 24.94
CA ASP A 400 25.22 -4.83 25.96
C ASP A 400 23.81 -4.65 25.36
N ILE A 401 23.18 -5.79 25.09
CA ILE A 401 21.80 -5.91 24.59
C ILE A 401 20.80 -6.37 25.67
N SER A 402 21.17 -6.24 26.95
CA SER A 402 20.24 -6.39 28.07
C SER A 402 19.17 -5.29 28.04
N ASP A 403 18.08 -5.46 28.79
CA ASP A 403 17.04 -4.42 28.86
C ASP A 403 17.56 -3.09 29.42
N LYS A 404 18.46 -3.16 30.41
CA LYS A 404 19.13 -1.99 30.99
C LYS A 404 20.11 -1.34 30.00
N GLY A 405 20.89 -2.15 29.31
CA GLY A 405 21.89 -1.70 28.35
C GLY A 405 21.26 -1.10 27.10
N PHE A 406 20.25 -1.76 26.55
CA PHE A 406 19.59 -1.41 25.31
C PHE A 406 18.07 -1.39 25.50
N PRO A 407 17.51 -0.34 26.13
CA PRO A 407 16.07 -0.24 26.43
C PRO A 407 15.18 -0.23 25.20
N TYR A 408 13.91 -0.61 25.36
CA TYR A 408 12.91 -0.52 24.29
C TYR A 408 12.78 0.92 23.77
N MET A 409 12.57 1.10 22.46
CA MET A 409 12.55 2.40 21.77
C MET A 409 13.88 3.15 21.84
N THR A 410 15.00 2.43 21.78
CA THR A 410 16.34 3.00 21.56
C THR A 410 17.01 2.36 20.35
N CYS A 411 18.12 2.95 19.90
CA CYS A 411 18.94 2.49 18.79
C CYS A 411 20.42 2.65 19.13
N LYS A 412 21.24 1.77 18.56
CA LYS A 412 22.69 1.74 18.77
C LYS A 412 23.41 1.19 17.55
N GLN A 413 24.62 1.69 17.33
CA GLN A 413 25.56 0.97 16.47
C GLN A 413 26.10 -0.23 17.23
N ILE A 414 26.01 -1.40 16.63
CA ILE A 414 26.53 -2.66 17.16
C ILE A 414 27.34 -3.36 16.06
N SER A 415 28.14 -4.34 16.45
CA SER A 415 28.74 -5.28 15.51
C SER A 415 28.04 -6.62 15.60
N ILE A 416 27.69 -7.20 14.44
CA ILE A 416 27.27 -8.60 14.32
C ILE A 416 28.37 -9.32 13.56
N GLY A 417 29.14 -10.16 14.25
CA GLY A 417 30.40 -10.65 13.71
C GLY A 417 31.30 -9.48 13.28
N TYR A 418 31.64 -9.41 12.00
CA TYR A 418 32.47 -8.33 11.42
C TYR A 418 31.66 -7.16 10.85
N ALA A 419 30.33 -7.26 10.77
CA ALA A 419 29.51 -6.28 10.08
C ALA A 419 29.03 -5.17 11.02
N PRO A 420 29.14 -3.88 10.62
CA PRO A 420 28.56 -2.77 11.34
C PRO A 420 27.04 -2.71 11.11
N VAL A 421 26.27 -2.63 12.18
CA VAL A 421 24.81 -2.67 12.16
C VAL A 421 24.22 -1.58 13.04
N LEU A 422 23.32 -0.77 12.48
CA LEU A 422 22.46 0.10 13.27
C LEU A 422 21.26 -0.73 13.73
N ALA A 423 21.24 -1.10 15.00
CA ALA A 423 20.13 -1.84 15.61
C ALA A 423 19.12 -0.86 16.22
N LEU A 424 17.83 -1.05 15.95
CA LEU A 424 16.72 -0.32 16.56
C LEU A 424 15.89 -1.34 17.36
N ARG A 425 15.73 -1.16 18.68
CA ARG A 425 14.88 -2.00 19.51
C ARG A 425 13.43 -1.53 19.42
N ILE A 426 12.77 -1.94 18.35
CA ILE A 426 11.37 -1.63 17.99
C ILE A 426 10.72 -2.88 17.40
N THR A 427 9.39 -2.93 17.36
CA THR A 427 8.65 -4.08 16.85
C THR A 427 7.34 -3.67 16.18
N TYR A 428 7.03 -4.32 15.06
CA TYR A 428 5.70 -4.28 14.43
C TYR A 428 4.95 -5.61 14.57
N VAL A 429 5.52 -6.58 15.29
CA VAL A 429 4.91 -7.89 15.54
C VAL A 429 4.52 -8.11 16.99
N GLY A 430 4.84 -7.17 17.90
CA GLY A 430 4.40 -7.22 19.29
C GLY A 430 5.22 -8.11 20.21
N GLU A 431 6.40 -8.52 19.76
CA GLU A 431 7.37 -9.31 20.53
C GLU A 431 8.68 -8.54 20.67
N LEU A 432 9.50 -8.95 21.63
CA LEU A 432 10.89 -8.55 21.74
C LEU A 432 11.61 -8.72 20.40
N GLY A 433 12.41 -7.73 20.01
CA GLY A 433 13.18 -7.81 18.78
C GLY A 433 13.93 -6.53 18.45
N TRP A 434 14.66 -6.61 17.34
CA TRP A 434 15.42 -5.51 16.75
C TRP A 434 15.23 -5.50 15.24
N GLU A 435 15.08 -4.30 14.69
CA GLU A 435 15.38 -4.04 13.30
C GLU A 435 16.88 -3.79 13.16
N LEU A 436 17.54 -4.55 12.29
CA LEU A 436 18.98 -4.55 12.07
C LEU A 436 19.26 -3.94 10.70
N HIS A 437 19.66 -2.67 10.69
CA HIS A 437 19.91 -1.91 9.46
C HIS A 437 21.40 -1.92 9.13
N MET A 438 21.78 -2.35 7.93
CA MET A 438 23.18 -2.42 7.49
C MET A 438 23.36 -1.98 6.03
N PRO A 439 24.57 -1.63 5.58
CA PRO A 439 24.90 -1.57 4.16
C PRO A 439 24.53 -2.88 3.43
N MET A 440 24.06 -2.78 2.19
CA MET A 440 23.54 -3.93 1.42
C MET A 440 24.54 -5.08 1.31
N GLU A 441 25.84 -4.77 1.16
CA GLU A 441 26.92 -5.74 1.04
C GLU A 441 27.10 -6.63 2.29
N HIS A 442 26.63 -6.18 3.46
CA HIS A 442 26.72 -6.95 4.71
C HIS A 442 25.49 -7.81 4.99
N ALA A 443 24.40 -7.63 4.25
CA ALA A 443 23.11 -8.23 4.59
C ALA A 443 23.14 -9.76 4.60
N LEU A 444 23.75 -10.39 3.59
CA LEU A 444 23.86 -11.85 3.51
C LEU A 444 24.74 -12.41 4.63
N TYR A 445 25.86 -11.73 4.93
CA TYR A 445 26.74 -12.12 6.04
C TYR A 445 25.99 -12.09 7.37
N VAL A 446 25.29 -10.99 7.68
CA VAL A 446 24.56 -10.87 8.94
C VAL A 446 23.41 -11.85 9.02
N TYR A 447 22.71 -12.11 7.91
CA TYR A 447 21.70 -13.15 7.85
C TYR A 447 22.29 -14.52 8.19
N ASP A 448 23.41 -14.92 7.57
CA ASP A 448 24.02 -16.23 7.80
C ASP A 448 24.49 -16.38 9.27
N GLN A 449 25.04 -15.31 9.88
CA GLN A 449 25.40 -15.27 11.30
C GLN A 449 24.19 -15.44 12.23
N LEU A 450 23.10 -14.72 11.96
CA LEU A 450 21.85 -14.84 12.70
C LEU A 450 21.24 -16.24 12.52
N TRP A 451 21.28 -16.75 11.30
CA TRP A 451 20.72 -18.05 10.93
C TRP A 451 21.41 -19.17 11.69
N GLU A 452 22.74 -19.19 11.70
CA GLU A 452 23.57 -20.19 12.39
C GLU A 452 23.36 -20.13 13.91
N ALA A 453 23.53 -18.95 14.52
CA ALA A 453 23.34 -18.77 15.97
C ALA A 453 21.88 -19.02 16.41
N GLY A 454 20.93 -18.85 15.49
CA GLY A 454 19.50 -19.02 15.72
C GLY A 454 19.00 -20.46 15.70
N GLN A 455 19.72 -21.39 15.06
CA GLN A 455 19.25 -22.78 14.92
C GLN A 455 18.91 -23.46 16.26
N PRO A 456 19.75 -23.36 17.32
CA PRO A 456 19.45 -23.99 18.62
C PRO A 456 18.19 -23.42 19.30
N PHE A 457 17.75 -22.21 18.91
CA PHE A 457 16.55 -21.56 19.44
C PHE A 457 15.32 -21.74 18.55
N GLY A 458 15.46 -22.50 17.45
CA GLY A 458 14.39 -22.70 16.47
C GLY A 458 14.04 -21.44 15.69
N LEU A 459 15.05 -20.63 15.35
CA LEU A 459 14.89 -19.50 14.43
C LEU A 459 14.32 -19.99 13.09
N ALA A 460 13.31 -19.31 12.59
CA ALA A 460 12.76 -19.55 11.25
C ALA A 460 12.66 -18.25 10.46
N ASN A 461 12.65 -18.37 9.13
CA ASN A 461 12.25 -17.25 8.29
C ASN A 461 10.74 -17.02 8.43
N VAL A 462 10.35 -15.76 8.43
CA VAL A 462 8.95 -15.34 8.58
C VAL A 462 8.63 -14.33 7.48
N GLY A 463 7.49 -14.51 6.82
CA GLY A 463 7.03 -13.66 5.72
C GLY A 463 6.08 -12.54 6.15
N TYR A 464 5.78 -11.64 5.22
CA TYR A 464 4.92 -10.48 5.45
C TYR A 464 3.48 -10.83 5.87
N ARG A 465 2.96 -12.00 5.47
CA ARG A 465 1.60 -12.41 5.87
C ARG A 465 1.49 -12.76 7.35
N ALA A 466 2.56 -13.29 7.94
CA ALA A 466 2.62 -13.47 9.39
C ALA A 466 2.68 -12.11 10.10
N ILE A 467 3.39 -11.13 9.54
CA ILE A 467 3.41 -9.76 10.09
C ILE A 467 1.99 -9.19 10.16
N ASP A 468 1.20 -9.34 9.10
CA ASP A 468 -0.19 -8.85 9.07
C ASP A 468 -1.05 -9.51 10.16
N SER A 469 -0.91 -10.81 10.41
CA SER A 469 -1.60 -11.46 11.52
C SER A 469 -1.12 -10.96 12.89
N LEU A 470 0.20 -10.89 13.10
CA LEU A 470 0.82 -10.50 14.37
C LEU A 470 0.49 -9.04 14.75
N ARG A 471 0.49 -8.13 13.77
CA ARG A 471 0.22 -6.69 13.95
C ARG A 471 -1.25 -6.42 14.24
N LEU A 472 -2.17 -7.19 13.65
CA LEU A 472 -3.60 -7.09 13.93
C LEU A 472 -3.91 -7.40 15.40
N GLU A 473 -3.30 -8.45 15.97
CA GLU A 473 -3.49 -8.80 17.39
C GLU A 473 -2.97 -7.72 18.35
N LYS A 474 -1.92 -6.99 17.94
CA LYS A 474 -1.38 -5.84 18.68
C LYS A 474 -2.12 -4.53 18.41
N GLY A 475 -3.03 -4.50 17.44
CA GLY A 475 -3.61 -3.27 16.93
C GLY A 475 -2.57 -2.28 16.43
N TYR A 476 -1.51 -2.71 15.75
CA TYR A 476 -0.68 -1.73 15.05
C TYR A 476 -1.34 -1.33 13.73
N ARG A 477 -1.41 -0.01 13.50
CA ARG A 477 -2.12 0.61 12.39
C ARG A 477 -1.27 0.55 11.14
N TYR A 478 -1.90 0.34 9.98
CA TYR A 478 -1.25 0.36 8.68
C TYR A 478 -1.66 1.62 7.89
N TRP A 479 -0.68 2.45 7.52
CA TRP A 479 -0.93 3.61 6.68
C TRP A 479 -1.35 3.18 5.26
N SER A 480 -2.36 3.86 4.69
CA SER A 480 -3.16 3.49 3.50
C SER A 480 -4.22 2.40 3.70
N GLY A 481 -4.37 1.86 4.91
CA GLY A 481 -5.46 0.97 5.28
C GLY A 481 -6.24 1.50 6.49
N ASP A 482 -5.63 1.45 7.67
CA ASP A 482 -6.25 1.88 8.92
C ASP A 482 -6.17 3.38 9.17
N ILE A 483 -5.16 4.04 8.60
CA ILE A 483 -4.92 5.47 8.75
C ILE A 483 -4.53 6.08 7.41
N SER A 484 -4.92 7.34 7.22
CA SER A 484 -4.67 8.14 6.02
C SER A 484 -4.87 9.63 6.34
N PRO A 485 -4.67 10.54 5.38
CA PRO A 485 -4.89 11.98 5.59
C PRO A 485 -6.31 12.37 6.03
N GLU A 486 -7.29 11.47 5.97
CA GLU A 486 -8.66 11.69 6.45
C GLU A 486 -8.83 11.54 7.97
N TYR A 487 -7.93 10.81 8.63
CA TYR A 487 -8.10 10.41 10.01
C TYR A 487 -7.09 11.10 10.91
N THR A 488 -7.56 11.59 12.07
CA THR A 488 -6.67 12.18 13.07
C THR A 488 -6.09 11.11 13.99
N PRO A 489 -4.96 11.38 14.68
CA PRO A 489 -4.42 10.46 15.68
C PRO A 489 -5.41 10.11 16.80
N PHE A 490 -6.33 11.02 17.17
CA PHE A 490 -7.32 10.73 18.21
C PHE A 490 -8.39 9.74 17.74
N GLU A 491 -8.89 9.89 16.51
CA GLU A 491 -9.84 8.95 15.93
C GLU A 491 -9.20 7.56 15.72
N ALA A 492 -7.92 7.53 15.31
CA ALA A 492 -7.17 6.30 15.03
C ALA A 492 -6.70 5.54 16.29
N GLY A 493 -6.86 6.11 17.50
CA GLY A 493 -6.33 5.53 18.73
C GLY A 493 -4.81 5.74 18.92
N LEU A 494 -4.21 6.67 18.18
CA LEU A 494 -2.78 7.02 18.21
C LEU A 494 -2.48 8.28 19.05
N GLY A 495 -3.45 8.77 19.83
CA GLY A 495 -3.30 9.96 20.67
C GLY A 495 -2.12 9.94 21.65
N PHE A 496 -1.55 8.76 21.95
CA PHE A 496 -0.35 8.63 22.79
C PHE A 496 0.93 9.20 22.13
N CYS A 497 0.96 9.29 20.80
CA CYS A 497 2.05 9.90 20.03
C CYS A 497 2.04 11.43 20.13
N VAL A 498 0.85 12.03 20.20
CA VAL A 498 0.66 13.49 20.14
C VAL A 498 1.16 14.16 21.43
N LYS A 499 2.23 14.95 21.33
CA LYS A 499 2.80 15.73 22.45
C LYS A 499 2.39 17.19 22.33
N MET A 500 1.21 17.52 22.86
CA MET A 500 0.63 18.87 22.77
C MET A 500 1.45 19.97 23.47
N ASP A 501 2.32 19.55 24.39
CA ASP A 501 3.20 20.36 25.23
C ASP A 501 4.58 20.64 24.60
N LYS A 502 4.92 20.01 23.46
CA LYS A 502 6.25 20.18 22.83
C LYS A 502 6.45 21.51 22.10
N GLY A 503 5.43 22.37 22.06
CA GLY A 503 5.41 23.58 21.25
C GLY A 503 4.58 23.43 19.98
N ASP A 504 4.86 24.28 18.98
CA ASP A 504 4.13 24.30 17.72
C ASP A 504 4.52 23.15 16.78
N PHE A 505 3.54 22.56 16.12
CA PHE A 505 3.70 21.55 15.09
C PHE A 505 2.50 21.55 14.13
N ILE A 506 2.69 21.06 12.91
CA ILE A 506 1.64 21.05 11.89
C ILE A 506 0.45 20.20 12.37
N GLY A 507 -0.76 20.77 12.32
CA GLY A 507 -1.99 20.11 12.75
C GLY A 507 -2.34 20.31 14.24
N ARG A 508 -1.46 20.92 15.04
CA ARG A 508 -1.68 21.13 16.48
C ARG A 508 -2.97 21.86 16.80
N GLU A 509 -3.26 22.96 16.10
CA GLU A 509 -4.47 23.76 16.33
C GLU A 509 -5.75 22.96 16.07
N SER A 510 -5.78 22.17 15.00
CA SER A 510 -6.92 21.28 14.71
C SER A 510 -7.09 20.19 15.76
N LEU A 511 -5.99 19.62 16.27
CA LEU A 511 -6.05 18.64 17.35
C LEU A 511 -6.49 19.27 18.68
N LEU A 512 -6.10 20.51 18.99
CA LEU A 512 -6.62 21.24 20.15
C LEU A 512 -8.14 21.41 20.05
N ALA A 513 -8.62 21.92 18.92
CA ALA A 513 -10.05 22.09 18.68
C ALA A 513 -10.82 20.75 18.73
N GLN A 514 -10.24 19.67 18.18
CA GLN A 514 -10.85 18.34 18.25
C GLN A 514 -10.89 17.80 19.69
N LYS A 515 -9.90 18.10 20.52
CA LYS A 515 -9.89 17.69 21.94
C LYS A 515 -10.99 18.39 22.74
N GLU A 516 -11.29 19.65 22.42
CA GLU A 516 -12.38 20.41 23.03
C GLU A 516 -13.76 19.92 22.56
N LYS A 517 -13.91 19.68 21.25
CA LYS A 517 -15.18 19.24 20.65
C LYS A 517 -15.50 17.76 20.90
N GLY A 518 -14.47 16.92 21.04
CA GLY A 518 -14.58 15.47 21.01
C GLY A 518 -14.56 14.89 19.59
N ILE A 519 -14.23 13.59 19.49
CA ILE A 519 -14.29 12.83 18.23
C ILE A 519 -15.72 12.34 17.96
N SER A 520 -16.09 12.13 16.69
CA SER A 520 -17.40 11.56 16.31
C SER A 520 -17.35 10.06 15.98
N ARG A 521 -16.16 9.56 15.66
CA ARG A 521 -15.87 8.19 15.28
C ARG A 521 -14.53 7.74 15.87
N LYS A 522 -14.34 6.43 15.97
CA LYS A 522 -13.12 5.80 16.47
C LYS A 522 -12.81 4.55 15.67
N LEU A 523 -11.54 4.32 15.40
CA LEU A 523 -11.05 3.05 14.87
C LEU A 523 -11.17 1.97 15.95
N CYS A 524 -11.91 0.91 15.65
CA CYS A 524 -12.19 -0.18 16.58
C CYS A 524 -11.75 -1.52 16.00
N CYS A 525 -11.19 -2.36 16.85
CA CYS A 525 -11.00 -3.78 16.60
C CYS A 525 -12.29 -4.57 16.86
N LEU A 526 -12.61 -5.49 15.98
CA LEU A 526 -13.71 -6.44 16.09
C LEU A 526 -13.18 -7.87 15.94
N THR A 527 -13.68 -8.80 16.75
CA THR A 527 -13.54 -10.23 16.46
C THR A 527 -14.83 -10.78 15.88
N ILE A 528 -14.72 -11.72 14.96
CA ILE A 528 -15.89 -12.32 14.27
C ILE A 528 -16.19 -13.69 14.89
N ASP A 529 -17.39 -13.87 15.40
CA ASP A 529 -17.90 -15.13 15.96
C ASP A 529 -18.21 -16.11 14.82
N SER A 530 -17.18 -16.77 14.31
CA SER A 530 -17.26 -17.76 13.22
C SER A 530 -16.13 -18.79 13.33
N GLY A 531 -16.14 -19.79 12.43
CA GLY A 531 -14.94 -20.60 12.17
C GLY A 531 -13.83 -19.77 11.50
N PRO A 532 -12.75 -20.39 11.02
CA PRO A 532 -11.72 -19.65 10.30
C PRO A 532 -12.31 -18.90 9.10
N LEU A 533 -12.10 -17.59 9.11
CA LEU A 533 -12.55 -16.62 8.11
C LEU A 533 -11.46 -15.55 8.01
N MET A 534 -11.20 -15.05 6.81
CA MET A 534 -10.25 -13.97 6.58
C MET A 534 -10.95 -12.81 5.88
N PRO A 535 -11.50 -11.82 6.61
CA PRO A 535 -11.86 -10.54 6.01
C PRO A 535 -10.61 -9.90 5.40
N VAL A 536 -10.77 -9.18 4.30
CA VAL A 536 -9.66 -8.62 3.50
C VAL A 536 -9.66 -7.10 3.48
N GLY A 537 -10.77 -6.47 3.85
CA GLY A 537 -11.00 -5.03 3.79
C GLY A 537 -12.17 -4.67 2.87
N LYS A 538 -12.80 -3.52 3.15
CA LYS A 538 -13.99 -2.96 2.48
C LYS A 538 -15.30 -3.67 2.75
N GLU A 539 -15.32 -4.74 3.54
CA GLU A 539 -16.57 -5.35 4.00
C GLU A 539 -17.40 -4.37 4.85
N ALA A 540 -18.72 -4.48 4.76
CA ALA A 540 -19.62 -3.65 5.54
C ALA A 540 -19.69 -4.13 7.01
N ILE A 541 -19.66 -3.17 7.94
CA ILE A 541 -19.96 -3.40 9.36
C ILE A 541 -21.38 -2.90 9.61
N LEU A 542 -22.24 -3.75 10.16
CA LEU A 542 -23.68 -3.51 10.26
C LEU A 542 -24.21 -3.60 11.69
N ASP A 543 -25.25 -2.80 11.96
CA ASP A 543 -26.18 -2.92 13.08
C ASP A 543 -27.58 -3.20 12.50
N GLY A 544 -27.98 -4.48 12.51
CA GLY A 544 -29.14 -4.95 11.75
C GLY A 544 -28.95 -4.73 10.24
N ASP A 545 -29.77 -3.88 9.63
CA ASP A 545 -29.69 -3.52 8.22
C ASP A 545 -28.93 -2.21 7.96
N LYS A 546 -28.49 -1.52 9.01
CA LYS A 546 -27.78 -0.25 8.90
C LYS A 546 -26.29 -0.50 8.78
N VAL A 547 -25.67 0.00 7.71
CA VAL A 547 -24.21 0.10 7.62
C VAL A 547 -23.72 1.18 8.57
N VAL A 548 -22.88 0.80 9.54
CA VAL A 548 -22.32 1.70 10.56
C VAL A 548 -20.82 1.91 10.39
N GLY A 549 -20.17 1.14 9.52
CA GLY A 549 -18.75 1.28 9.21
C GLY A 549 -18.33 0.39 8.06
N ILE A 550 -17.05 0.48 7.71
CA ILE A 550 -16.41 -0.33 6.68
C ILE A 550 -15.12 -0.88 7.29
N VAL A 551 -14.82 -2.14 7.00
CA VAL A 551 -13.56 -2.78 7.42
C VAL A 551 -12.39 -2.10 6.71
N THR A 552 -11.42 -1.59 7.47
CA THR A 552 -10.16 -1.02 6.97
C THR A 552 -9.12 -2.11 6.73
N SER A 553 -8.86 -2.91 7.77
CA SER A 553 -7.98 -4.07 7.75
C SER A 553 -8.70 -5.30 8.27
N GLY A 554 -8.44 -6.44 7.64
CA GLY A 554 -8.96 -7.73 8.07
C GLY A 554 -7.89 -8.81 8.04
N GLY A 555 -8.13 -9.87 8.81
CA GLY A 555 -7.30 -11.08 8.77
C GLY A 555 -7.72 -12.06 9.86
N TYR A 556 -6.78 -12.91 10.25
CA TYR A 556 -7.00 -13.90 11.30
C TYR A 556 -5.91 -13.79 12.36
N GLY A 557 -6.28 -13.70 13.62
CA GLY A 557 -5.35 -13.72 14.75
C GLY A 557 -5.09 -15.15 15.20
N HIS A 558 -3.91 -15.70 14.87
CA HIS A 558 -3.59 -17.10 15.16
C HIS A 558 -3.34 -17.38 16.65
N THR A 559 -2.94 -16.39 17.46
CA THR A 559 -2.83 -16.56 18.92
C THR A 559 -4.21 -16.68 19.54
N ILE A 560 -5.14 -15.81 19.11
CA ILE A 560 -6.50 -15.74 19.68
C ILE A 560 -7.50 -16.70 19.00
N GLN A 561 -7.10 -17.32 17.89
CA GLN A 561 -7.89 -18.24 17.07
C GLN A 561 -9.23 -17.65 16.61
N LYS A 562 -9.21 -16.38 16.19
CA LYS A 562 -10.40 -15.67 15.70
C LYS A 562 -10.07 -14.79 14.49
N PRO A 563 -11.03 -14.62 13.56
CA PRO A 563 -10.95 -13.54 12.57
C PRO A 563 -10.96 -12.19 13.28
N ILE A 564 -10.14 -11.26 12.77
CA ILE A 564 -10.01 -9.89 13.27
C ILE A 564 -10.36 -8.95 12.13
N ALA A 565 -11.13 -7.91 12.44
CA ALA A 565 -11.39 -6.80 11.54
C ALA A 565 -11.19 -5.48 12.29
N TYR A 566 -10.69 -4.47 11.61
CA TYR A 566 -10.62 -3.10 12.06
C TYR A 566 -11.57 -2.24 11.24
N GLY A 567 -12.19 -1.24 11.85
CA GLY A 567 -13.02 -0.28 11.12
C GLY A 567 -13.40 0.93 11.96
N TYR A 568 -13.65 2.06 11.31
CA TYR A 568 -14.12 3.27 12.00
C TYR A 568 -15.61 3.15 12.31
N LEU A 569 -15.95 3.27 13.60
CA LEU A 569 -17.31 3.22 14.09
C LEU A 569 -17.72 4.57 14.70
N PRO A 570 -18.97 5.03 14.51
CA PRO A 570 -19.53 6.12 15.30
C PRO A 570 -19.44 5.79 16.79
N LEU A 571 -19.23 6.79 17.64
CA LEU A 571 -19.02 6.59 19.08
C LEU A 571 -20.03 5.67 19.78
N PRO A 572 -21.36 5.74 19.50
CA PRO A 572 -22.34 4.84 20.11
C PRO A 572 -22.09 3.34 19.87
N TYR A 573 -21.31 2.99 18.84
CA TYR A 573 -20.97 1.61 18.48
C TYR A 573 -19.53 1.23 18.86
N SER A 574 -18.76 2.14 19.45
CA SER A 574 -17.31 1.98 19.66
C SER A 574 -16.93 1.32 21.00
N GLU A 575 -17.90 1.09 21.89
CA GLU A 575 -17.65 0.53 23.21
C GLU A 575 -17.33 -0.97 23.14
N PRO A 576 -16.33 -1.47 23.90
CA PRO A 576 -16.05 -2.90 23.98
C PRO A 576 -17.30 -3.70 24.38
N LYS A 577 -17.42 -4.90 23.82
CA LYS A 577 -18.58 -5.82 23.91
C LYS A 577 -19.82 -5.40 23.11
N THR A 578 -19.78 -4.29 22.38
CA THR A 578 -20.83 -3.96 21.40
C THR A 578 -20.90 -5.07 20.35
N ARG A 579 -22.11 -5.57 20.07
CA ARG A 579 -22.36 -6.61 19.07
C ARG A 579 -22.80 -5.97 17.75
N LEU A 580 -22.16 -6.38 16.67
CA LEU A 580 -22.41 -5.93 15.31
C LEU A 580 -22.39 -7.13 14.36
N GLN A 581 -22.53 -6.88 13.07
CA GLN A 581 -22.35 -7.88 12.03
C GLN A 581 -21.29 -7.42 11.02
N ILE A 582 -20.58 -8.35 10.41
CA ILE A 582 -19.72 -8.08 9.25
C ILE A 582 -20.21 -8.94 8.09
N GLU A 583 -20.45 -8.30 6.94
CA GLU A 583 -20.86 -9.00 5.72
C GLU A 583 -19.65 -9.38 4.88
N VAL A 584 -19.30 -10.67 4.89
CA VAL A 584 -18.19 -11.23 4.12
C VAL A 584 -18.76 -12.15 3.05
N ALA A 585 -18.48 -11.84 1.78
CA ALA A 585 -18.97 -12.61 0.62
C ALA A 585 -20.48 -12.91 0.70
N ALA A 586 -21.29 -11.86 0.91
CA ALA A 586 -22.76 -11.89 1.04
C ALA A 586 -23.30 -12.71 2.24
N LYS A 587 -22.45 -13.08 3.20
CA LYS A 587 -22.85 -13.72 4.46
C LYS A 587 -22.57 -12.80 5.64
N ARG A 588 -23.57 -12.60 6.49
CA ARG A 588 -23.43 -11.80 7.72
C ARG A 588 -22.97 -12.68 8.88
N TYR A 589 -21.86 -12.30 9.50
CA TYR A 589 -21.30 -12.95 10.67
C TYR A 589 -21.42 -12.02 11.88
N GLN A 590 -21.75 -12.58 13.05
CA GLN A 590 -21.75 -11.80 14.29
C GLN A 590 -20.33 -11.38 14.63
N ALA A 591 -20.16 -10.14 15.09
CA ALA A 591 -18.89 -9.58 15.49
C ALA A 591 -19.01 -8.82 16.81
N VAL A 592 -17.93 -8.76 17.56
CA VAL A 592 -17.86 -8.09 18.86
C VAL A 592 -16.73 -7.09 18.86
N VAL A 593 -17.03 -5.84 19.24
CA VAL A 593 -16.01 -4.82 19.44
C VAL A 593 -15.15 -5.19 20.64
N GLU A 594 -13.84 -5.26 20.44
CA GLU A 594 -12.88 -5.69 21.46
C GLU A 594 -12.18 -4.53 22.15
N LYS A 595 -11.69 -4.78 23.37
CA LYS A 595 -10.75 -3.88 24.01
C LYS A 595 -9.36 -4.10 23.43
N GLU A 596 -8.76 -3.05 22.89
CA GLU A 596 -7.44 -3.12 22.28
C GLU A 596 -6.27 -2.86 23.26
N PRO A 597 -5.09 -3.44 22.98
CA PRO A 597 -4.87 -4.50 22.01
C PRO A 597 -5.31 -5.86 22.58
N ILE A 598 -5.70 -6.80 21.71
CA ILE A 598 -6.21 -8.12 22.15
C ILE A 598 -5.05 -8.97 22.69
N TYR A 599 -3.83 -8.78 22.17
CA TYR A 599 -2.64 -9.49 22.60
C TYR A 599 -1.66 -8.61 23.38
N ASP A 600 -1.23 -9.12 24.55
CA ASP A 600 -0.31 -8.45 25.48
C ASP A 600 -0.67 -6.97 25.73
N PRO A 601 -1.84 -6.69 26.34
CA PRO A 601 -2.35 -5.33 26.54
C PRO A 601 -1.49 -4.46 27.45
N GLN A 602 -0.67 -5.08 28.30
CA GLN A 602 0.28 -4.37 29.15
C GLN A 602 1.62 -4.11 28.44
N ASN A 603 1.79 -4.63 27.22
CA ASN A 603 2.99 -4.49 26.41
C ASN A 603 4.25 -4.98 27.16
N LEU A 604 4.12 -6.08 27.90
CA LEU A 604 5.20 -6.64 28.70
C LEU A 604 6.20 -7.39 27.83
N LYS A 605 5.74 -8.09 26.78
CA LYS A 605 6.59 -8.95 25.94
C LYS A 605 7.63 -8.18 25.14
N VAL A 606 7.33 -6.94 24.76
CA VAL A 606 8.29 -6.09 24.03
C VAL A 606 9.38 -5.51 24.94
N LYS A 607 9.13 -5.48 26.26
CA LYS A 607 10.03 -4.93 27.30
C LYS A 607 10.79 -6.01 28.08
N GLN A 608 10.62 -7.29 27.74
CA GLN A 608 11.36 -8.40 28.33
C GLN A 608 12.85 -8.29 28.08
#